data_AF-A0A250G633-F1
#
_entry.id   AF-A0A250G633-F1
#
_cell.length_a   1.000
_cell.length_b   1.000
_cell.length_c   1.000
_cell.angle_alpha   90.00
_cell.angle_beta   90.00
_cell.angle_gamma   90.00
#
_symmetry.space_group_name_H-M   'P 1'
#
loop_
_entity.id
_entity.type
_entity.pdbx_description
1 polymer ?
#
loop_
_entity_poly.entity_id
_entity_poly.type
_entity_poly.pdbx_seq_one_letter_code
_entity_poly.pdbx_strand_id
1 'polypeptide(L)' 'MEDETHEDFHYNVKEFRSKNYQKIKRVLPPLKYGECYGYTPIPALGGKKSYKTLQIVDAKTYVDMIGQATGKIIDLS' A
#
# COMPACT_ATOMS: atom_id res chain seq x y z
N MET A 1 -28.55 -15.78 -23.61
CA MET A 1 -28.46 -15.61 -22.15
C MET A 1 -27.34 -14.60 -21.97
N GLU A 2 -27.71 -13.33 -22.00
CA GLU A 2 -26.80 -12.19 -21.91
C GLU A 2 -26.61 -11.92 -20.41
N ASP A 3 -25.37 -11.98 -19.95
CA ASP A 3 -25.01 -11.72 -18.56
C ASP A 3 -24.85 -10.20 -18.39
N GLU A 4 -25.94 -9.55 -18.02
CA GLU A 4 -26.00 -8.16 -17.57
C GLU A 4 -25.36 -8.03 -16.18
N THR A 5 -24.04 -7.83 -16.12
CA THR A 5 -23.41 -7.14 -14.97
C THR A 5 -22.34 -6.18 -15.45
N HIS A 6 -22.76 -5.19 -16.24
CA HIS A 6 -22.01 -3.98 -16.47
C HIS A 6 -22.72 -2.83 -15.75
N GLU A 7 -22.36 -2.58 -14.49
CA GLU A 7 -22.41 -1.26 -13.86
C GLU A 7 -21.75 -1.35 -12.47
N ASP A 8 -21.08 -0.27 -12.05
CA ASP A 8 -20.46 -0.06 -10.72
C ASP A 8 -19.00 -0.49 -10.43
N PHE A 9 -18.13 -0.64 -11.44
CA PHE A 9 -16.67 -0.49 -11.24
C PHE A 9 -16.06 0.74 -11.92
N HIS A 10 -16.90 1.73 -12.25
CA HIS A 10 -16.46 3.04 -12.76
C HIS A 10 -16.28 4.08 -11.64
N TYR A 11 -15.90 3.66 -10.42
CA TYR A 11 -15.47 4.59 -9.38
C TYR A 11 -14.10 5.18 -9.75
N ASN A 12 -14.09 6.38 -10.34
CA ASN A 12 -12.99 7.35 -10.33
C ASN A 12 -11.55 6.80 -10.49
N VAL A 13 -11.32 5.94 -11.48
CA VAL A 13 -9.98 5.37 -11.79
C VAL A 13 -8.92 6.46 -12.09
N LYS A 14 -9.34 7.68 -12.46
CA LYS A 14 -8.44 8.83 -12.64
C LYS A 14 -7.87 9.37 -11.33
N GLU A 15 -8.61 9.35 -10.23
CA GLU A 15 -8.17 9.92 -8.94
C GLU A 15 -7.27 8.97 -8.14
N PHE A 16 -7.44 7.66 -8.30
CA PHE A 16 -6.59 6.67 -7.63
C PHE A 16 -5.14 6.63 -8.12
N ARG A 17 -4.83 7.36 -9.20
CA ARG A 17 -3.45 7.56 -9.67
C ARG A 17 -2.75 8.60 -8.79
N SER A 18 -2.52 8.28 -7.52
CA SER A 18 -1.79 9.18 -6.62
C SER A 18 -0.47 9.60 -7.30
N LYS A 19 -0.19 10.91 -7.32
CA LYS A 19 1.03 11.44 -7.96
C LYS A 19 2.28 10.75 -7.41
N ASN A 20 2.24 10.32 -6.15
CA ASN A 20 3.30 9.57 -5.50
C ASN A 20 3.41 8.15 -6.08
N TYR A 21 2.33 7.39 -6.19
CA TYR A 21 2.36 6.05 -6.79
C TYR A 21 2.88 6.08 -8.24
N GLN A 22 2.43 7.06 -9.04
CA GLN A 22 2.87 7.23 -10.43
C GLN A 22 4.37 7.55 -10.55
N LYS A 23 4.95 8.24 -9.57
CA LYS A 23 6.40 8.50 -9.51
C LYS A 23 7.16 7.26 -9.07
N ILE A 24 6.67 6.57 -8.03
CA ILE A 24 7.36 5.43 -7.43
C ILE A 24 7.38 4.21 -8.35
N LYS A 25 6.28 3.92 -9.05
CA LYS A 25 6.23 2.81 -10.02
C LYS A 25 7.22 2.94 -11.20
N ARG A 26 7.79 4.13 -11.42
CA ARG A 26 8.79 4.39 -12.47
C ARG A 26 10.22 4.13 -12.01
N VAL A 27 10.45 4.09 -10.69
CA VAL A 27 11.78 4.01 -10.08
C VAL A 27 11.99 2.74 -9.25
N LEU A 28 10.90 2.11 -8.80
CA LEU A 28 10.94 0.81 -8.13
C LEU A 28 10.39 -0.29 -9.04
N PRO A 29 10.80 -1.56 -8.82
CA PRO A 29 10.24 -2.68 -9.56
C PRO A 29 8.70 -2.78 -9.40
N PRO A 30 8.01 -3.42 -10.36
CA PRO A 30 6.58 -3.68 -10.23
C PRO A 30 6.30 -4.62 -9.05
N LEU A 31 5.17 -4.39 -8.38
CA LEU A 31 4.71 -5.21 -7.26
C LEU A 31 4.16 -6.54 -7.75
N LYS A 32 4.40 -7.61 -6.97
CA LYS A 32 3.67 -8.88 -7.06
C LYS A 32 2.43 -8.84 -6.17
N TYR A 33 1.54 -9.82 -6.37
CA TYR A 33 0.41 -10.01 -5.47
C TYR A 33 0.90 -10.20 -4.04
N GLY A 34 0.25 -9.52 -3.09
CA GLY A 34 0.65 -9.52 -1.68
C GLY A 34 1.75 -8.52 -1.31
N GLU A 35 2.35 -7.81 -2.27
CA GLU A 35 3.38 -6.80 -2.01
C GLU A 35 2.84 -5.36 -2.03
N CYS A 36 3.52 -4.45 -1.32
CA CYS A 36 3.29 -3.02 -1.40
C CYS A 36 4.60 -2.22 -1.32
N TYR A 37 4.53 -0.91 -1.60
CA TYR A 37 5.66 -0.01 -1.36
C TYR A 37 5.59 0.51 0.09
N GLY A 38 6.52 0.03 0.92
CA GLY A 38 6.64 0.40 2.33
C GLY A 38 7.89 1.25 2.61
N TYR A 39 7.81 2.16 3.56
CA TYR A 39 8.96 2.91 4.06
C TYR A 39 9.76 2.06 5.04
N THR A 40 11.07 2.05 4.88
CA THR A 40 12.02 1.32 5.74
C THR A 40 13.10 2.31 6.22
N PRO A 41 13.23 2.56 7.53
CA PRO A 41 12.36 2.12 8.63
C PRO A 41 10.92 2.65 8.54
N ILE A 42 9.99 1.97 9.22
CA ILE A 42 8.56 2.35 9.28
C ILE A 42 8.40 3.71 9.97
N PRO A 43 7.55 4.64 9.48
CA PRO A 43 7.41 5.97 10.08
C PRO A 43 6.91 5.96 11.53
N ALA A 44 6.02 5.02 11.87
CA ALA A 44 5.57 4.80 13.24
C ALA A 44 6.71 4.41 14.20
N LEU A 45 7.81 3.88 13.67
CA LEU A 45 9.02 3.50 14.41
C LEU A 45 10.15 4.55 14.29
N GLY A 46 9.82 5.79 13.92
CA GLY A 46 10.80 6.88 13.75
C GLY A 46 11.43 6.98 12.36
N GLY A 47 10.95 6.21 11.38
CA GLY A 47 11.41 6.27 10.00
C GLY A 47 11.06 7.57 9.27
N LYS A 48 11.94 8.01 8.37
CA LYS A 48 11.70 9.19 7.51
C LYS A 48 10.88 8.81 6.28
N LYS A 49 9.86 9.61 5.96
CA LYS A 49 9.12 9.52 4.70
C LYS A 49 9.95 10.11 3.56
N SER A 50 10.64 9.25 2.80
CA SER A 50 11.42 9.63 1.63
C SER A 50 11.27 8.59 0.54
N TYR A 51 11.38 8.98 -0.74
CA TYR A 51 11.38 8.01 -1.83
C TYR A 51 12.57 7.05 -1.73
N LYS A 52 13.69 7.49 -1.12
CA LYS A 52 14.89 6.68 -0.90
C LYS A 52 14.70 5.58 0.14
N THR A 53 13.71 5.72 1.01
CA THR A 53 13.39 4.74 2.06
C THR A 53 12.27 3.80 1.64
N LEU A 54 11.67 4.00 0.45
CA LEU A 54 10.67 3.08 -0.07
C LEU A 54 11.31 1.80 -0.60
N GLN A 55 10.73 0.68 -0.20
CA GLN A 55 11.10 -0.66 -0.64
C GLN A 55 9.84 -1.46 -0.93
N ILE A 56 9.99 -2.55 -1.70
CA ILE A 56 8.95 -3.55 -1.85
C ILE A 56 8.94 -4.40 -0.57
N VAL A 57 7.77 -4.55 0.03
CA VAL A 57 7.57 -5.29 1.28
C VAL A 57 6.31 -6.15 1.17
N ASP A 58 6.22 -7.20 1.99
CA ASP A 58 4.98 -7.96 2.15
C ASP A 58 3.91 -7.06 2.82
N ALA A 59 2.76 -6.92 2.16
CA ALA A 59 1.74 -5.96 2.57
C ALA A 59 1.09 -6.36 3.90
N LYS A 60 0.84 -7.66 4.12
CA LYS A 60 0.21 -8.15 5.35
C LYS A 60 1.11 -7.87 6.55
N THR A 61 2.38 -8.27 6.45
CA THR A 61 3.39 -8.07 7.50
C THR A 61 3.62 -6.58 7.74
N TYR A 62 3.67 -5.77 6.69
CA TYR A 62 3.91 -4.33 6.83
C TYR A 62 2.75 -3.60 7.55
N VAL A 63 1.50 -3.94 7.22
CA VAL A 63 0.32 -3.39 7.92
C VAL A 63 0.28 -3.89 9.36
N ASP A 64 0.58 -5.15 9.61
CA ASP A 64 0.65 -5.74 10.94
C ASP A 64 1.69 -5.02 11.83
N MET A 65 2.92 -4.84 11.33
CA MET A 65 3.97 -4.09 12.03
C MET A 65 3.54 -2.65 12.35
N ILE A 66 2.88 -1.95 11.43
CA ILE A 66 2.37 -0.59 11.69
C ILE A 66 1.28 -0.64 12.77
N GLY A 67 0.35 -1.58 12.67
CA GLY A 67 -0.75 -1.72 13.60
C GLY A 67 -0.28 -2.00 15.03
N GLN A 68 0.68 -2.90 15.19
CA GLN A 68 1.34 -3.17 16.47
C GLN A 68 2.11 -1.94 16.97
N ALA A 69 2.92 -1.31 16.11
CA ALA A 69 3.71 -0.12 16.48
C ALA A 69 2.86 1.08 16.91
N THR A 70 1.64 1.19 16.39
CA THR A 70 0.72 2.30 16.68
C THR A 70 -0.31 1.96 17.75
N GLY A 71 -0.28 0.75 18.31
CA GLY A 71 -1.30 0.27 19.26
C GLY A 71 -2.71 0.22 18.66
N LYS A 72 -2.82 0.06 17.33
CA LYS A 72 -4.09 -0.02 16.58
C LYS A 72 -4.50 -1.45 16.27
N ILE A 73 -3.60 -2.40 16.41
CA ILE A 73 -3.93 -3.81 16.53
C ILE A 73 -3.94 -4.11 18.03
N ILE A 74 -5.13 -4.35 18.56
CA ILE A 74 -5.35 -4.80 19.93
C ILE A 74 -5.44 -6.33 19.84
N ASP A 75 -4.55 -7.04 20.51
CA ASP A 75 -4.74 -8.47 20.72
C ASP A 75 -5.98 -8.66 21.59
N LEU A 76 -7.02 -9.26 21.03
CA LEU A 76 -8.28 -9.53 21.71
C LEU A 76 -8.29 -10.91 22.39
N SER A 77 -7.11 -11.56 22.49
CA SER A 77 -6.90 -12.83 23.20
C SER A 77 -7.44 -12.82 24.63
#